data_AF-A0A3M1SH32-F1
#
_entry.id   AF-A0A3M1SH32-F1
#
_cell.length_a   1.000
_cell.length_b   1.000
_cell.length_c   1.000
_cell.angle_alpha   90.00
_cell.angle_beta   90.00
_cell.angle_gamma   90.00
#
_symmetry.space_group_name_H-M   'P 1'
#
loop_
_entity.id
_entity.type
_entity.pdbx_description
1 polymer ?
#
loop_
_entity_poly.entity_id
_entity_poly.type
_entity_poly.pdbx_seq_one_letter_code
_entity_poly.pdbx_strand_id
1 'polypeptide(L)'
;MPRFSLGLFYQNSGEYEQAREVFESLKSEYDDPRIYINLGISLAGMKLYDDAEQAFAESLNIEKLPSAYYNLSILAREKLDFTHGDEFFNKAVQTDFERVTRYRKIWGDRNPLHFMPEHLGTGELKAFAWEVARKKRGGFMNQYGLSLLLLVVFAGILLLRKDAGSDAERCPKCGNLFCIGCQKRNFWGGVCIDCFRSLIAFESNPSERVEQILNSYNYQKKRRGILTLISFLFPGGGLILGGRVLLGIISGYLFLFALTLAFAASWYDFHLDWPGHTWLSWLSLFCAILIYIASLLYTRRRIQKGWL
;
A
#
# COMPACT_ATOMS: atom_id res chain seq x y z
N MET A 1 8.55 24.90 -7.39
CA MET A 1 9.34 25.00 -6.14
C MET A 1 9.99 23.68 -5.65
N PRO A 2 10.70 22.87 -6.47
CA PRO A 2 11.45 21.71 -5.92
C PRO A 2 12.53 22.13 -4.92
N ARG A 3 13.14 23.30 -5.15
CA ARG A 3 14.21 23.84 -4.28
C ARG A 3 13.70 24.21 -2.88
N PHE A 4 12.41 24.46 -2.69
CA PHE A 4 11.86 24.77 -1.36
C PHE A 4 12.02 23.57 -0.41
N SER A 5 11.73 22.36 -0.89
CA SER A 5 11.97 21.13 -0.12
C SER A 5 13.46 20.87 0.15
N LEU A 6 14.34 21.28 -0.78
CA LEU A 6 15.79 21.21 -0.58
C LEU A 6 16.25 22.18 0.53
N GLY A 7 15.72 23.40 0.55
CA GLY A 7 16.01 24.36 1.62
C GLY A 7 15.59 23.82 3.00
N LEU A 8 14.39 23.26 3.10
CA LEU A 8 13.92 22.61 4.33
C LEU A 8 14.80 21.42 4.76
N PHE A 9 15.31 20.65 3.80
CA PHE A 9 16.24 19.56 4.10
C PHE A 9 17.53 20.09 4.74
N TYR A 10 18.15 21.12 4.16
CA TYR A 10 19.35 21.73 4.72
C TYR A 10 19.11 22.30 6.13
N GLN A 11 17.98 22.95 6.38
CA GLN A 11 17.63 23.43 7.72
C GLN A 11 17.54 22.31 8.75
N ASN A 12 16.86 21.21 8.41
CA ASN A 12 16.72 20.07 9.32
C ASN A 12 18.05 19.36 9.60
N SER A 13 19.00 19.45 8.67
CA SER A 13 20.37 18.95 8.82
C SER A 13 21.29 19.92 9.58
N GLY A 14 20.83 21.13 9.90
CA GLY A 14 21.64 22.19 10.51
C GLY A 14 22.60 22.91 9.55
N GLU A 15 22.47 22.65 8.25
CA GLU A 15 23.26 23.26 7.17
C GLU A 15 22.64 24.62 6.78
N TYR A 16 22.67 25.58 7.70
CA TYR A 16 21.92 26.84 7.57
C TYR A 16 22.41 27.75 6.44
N GLU A 17 23.70 27.71 6.10
CA GLU A 17 24.27 28.48 4.98
C GLU A 17 23.70 28.00 3.64
N GLN A 18 23.73 26.70 3.40
CA GLN A 18 23.13 26.09 2.20
C GLN A 18 21.62 26.35 2.14
N ALA A 19 20.93 26.30 3.28
CA ALA A 19 19.52 26.65 3.34
C ALA A 19 19.27 28.13 2.98
N ARG A 20 20.11 29.05 3.47
CA ARG A 20 20.05 30.48 3.16
C ARG A 20 20.19 30.72 1.67
N GLU A 21 21.22 30.18 1.03
CA GLU A 21 21.44 30.31 -0.43
C GLU A 21 20.22 29.84 -1.23
N VAL A 22 19.64 28.71 -0.84
CA VAL A 22 18.42 28.19 -1.48
C VAL A 22 17.24 29.14 -1.33
N PHE A 23 16.98 29.65 -0.12
CA PHE A 23 15.84 30.54 0.11
C PHE A 23 16.06 31.96 -0.46
N GLU A 24 17.28 32.47 -0.51
CA GLU A 24 17.60 33.71 -1.23
C GLU A 24 17.36 33.57 -2.72
N SER A 25 17.78 32.45 -3.32
CA SER A 25 17.48 32.17 -4.73
C SER A 25 15.96 32.16 -4.98
N LEU A 26 15.19 31.53 -4.09
CA LEU A 26 13.73 31.46 -4.20
C LEU A 26 13.05 32.82 -3.98
N LYS A 27 13.56 33.64 -3.06
CA LYS A 27 13.07 35.01 -2.79
C LYS A 27 13.14 35.90 -4.02
N SER A 28 14.13 35.70 -4.90
CA SER A 28 14.22 36.44 -6.17
C SER A 28 13.26 35.97 -7.27
N GLU A 29 12.71 34.75 -7.14
CA GLU A 29 11.80 34.17 -8.12
C GLU A 29 10.31 34.28 -7.71
N TYR A 30 10.01 34.27 -6.42
CA TYR A 30 8.65 34.19 -5.90
C TYR A 30 8.43 35.16 -4.73
N ASP A 31 7.29 35.84 -4.76
CA ASP A 31 6.80 36.66 -3.64
C ASP A 31 5.90 35.80 -2.73
N ASP A 32 6.53 34.96 -1.89
CA ASP A 32 5.84 34.01 -1.01
C ASP A 32 6.31 34.19 0.45
N PRO A 33 5.41 34.51 1.39
CA PRO A 33 5.75 34.77 2.79
C PRO A 33 6.48 33.59 3.44
N ARG A 34 6.23 32.36 3.00
CA ARG A 34 6.85 31.13 3.53
C ARG A 34 8.34 31.05 3.25
N ILE A 35 8.79 31.64 2.14
CA ILE A 35 10.22 31.72 1.79
C ILE A 35 10.94 32.60 2.81
N TYR A 36 10.37 33.76 3.13
CA TYR A 36 10.92 34.69 4.11
C TYR A 36 10.95 34.10 5.52
N ILE A 37 9.91 33.34 5.92
CA ILE A 37 9.94 32.58 7.18
C ILE A 37 11.12 31.63 7.22
N ASN A 38 11.26 30.77 6.22
CA ASN A 38 12.31 29.77 6.27
C ASN A 38 13.70 30.41 6.09
N LEU A 39 13.85 31.50 5.32
CA LEU A 39 15.07 32.29 5.28
C LEU A 39 15.44 32.84 6.67
N GLY A 40 14.49 33.44 7.37
CA GLY A 40 14.69 33.97 8.73
C GLY A 40 15.12 32.89 9.73
N ILE A 41 14.58 31.67 9.63
CA ILE A 41 15.01 30.53 10.46
C ILE A 41 16.47 30.15 10.16
N SER A 42 16.88 30.12 8.90
CA SER A 42 18.26 29.84 8.52
C SER A 42 19.22 30.91 9.09
N LEU A 43 18.86 32.18 8.94
CA LEU A 43 19.63 33.31 9.47
C LEU A 43 19.73 33.26 11.00
N ALA A 44 18.63 32.94 11.70
CA ALA A 44 18.62 32.77 13.15
C ALA A 44 19.51 31.58 13.59
N GLY A 45 19.50 30.47 12.85
CA GLY A 45 20.40 29.34 13.07
C GLY A 45 21.89 29.70 12.94
N MET A 46 22.20 30.70 12.12
CA MET A 46 23.53 31.31 11.98
C MET A 46 23.82 32.42 12.98
N LYS A 47 22.88 32.72 13.90
CA LYS A 47 22.93 33.82 14.88
C LYS A 47 22.93 35.23 14.27
N LEU A 48 22.49 35.36 13.02
CA LEU A 48 22.27 36.64 12.35
C LEU A 48 20.88 37.16 12.70
N TYR A 49 20.72 37.58 13.95
CA TYR A 49 19.39 37.84 14.52
C TYR A 49 18.70 39.09 13.96
N ASP A 50 19.43 40.11 13.55
CA ASP A 50 18.81 41.31 12.96
C ASP A 50 18.30 41.03 11.54
N ASP A 51 19.07 40.28 10.74
CA ASP A 51 18.65 39.84 9.42
C ASP A 51 17.46 38.87 9.50
N ALA A 52 17.44 37.97 10.49
CA ALA A 52 16.31 37.07 10.75
C ALA A 52 15.03 37.84 11.11
N GLU A 53 15.15 38.87 11.95
CA GLU A 53 14.04 39.74 12.34
C GLU A 53 13.45 40.46 11.12
N GLN A 54 14.33 41.01 10.27
CA GLN A 54 13.91 41.64 9.02
C GLN A 54 13.20 40.64 8.11
N ALA A 55 13.72 39.42 7.94
CA ALA A 55 13.09 38.40 7.11
C ALA A 55 11.68 38.03 7.63
N PHE A 56 11.50 37.87 8.95
CA PHE A 56 10.17 37.63 9.51
C PHE A 56 9.23 38.82 9.33
N ALA A 57 9.72 40.05 9.45
CA ALA A 57 8.94 41.25 9.19
C ALA A 57 8.54 41.40 7.71
N GLU A 58 9.42 41.06 6.77
CA GLU A 58 9.12 41.01 5.34
C GLU A 58 8.03 39.97 5.03
N SER A 59 8.06 38.81 5.67
CA SER A 59 6.96 37.82 5.58
C SER A 59 5.61 38.42 5.97
N LEU A 60 5.57 39.16 7.09
CA LEU A 60 4.35 39.83 7.59
C LEU A 60 3.82 40.94 6.69
N ASN A 61 4.67 41.54 5.86
CA ASN A 61 4.24 42.53 4.87
C ASN A 61 3.47 41.89 3.71
N ILE A 62 3.72 40.61 3.43
CA ILE A 62 3.03 39.85 2.38
C ILE A 62 1.77 39.19 2.96
N GLU A 63 1.92 38.40 4.04
CA GLU A 63 0.82 37.73 4.72
C GLU A 63 1.08 37.65 6.23
N LYS A 64 0.03 37.91 7.02
CA LYS A 64 0.09 37.80 8.48
C LYS A 64 0.04 36.34 8.91
N LEU A 65 1.16 35.63 8.77
CA LEU A 65 1.27 34.25 9.18
C LEU A 65 1.51 34.11 10.70
N PRO A 66 0.86 33.13 11.37
CA PRO A 66 1.08 32.88 12.79
C PRO A 66 2.53 32.43 13.08
N SER A 67 3.18 31.74 12.13
CA SER A 67 4.59 31.34 12.21
C SER A 67 5.54 32.53 12.25
N ALA A 68 5.25 33.61 11.53
CA ALA A 68 6.06 34.83 11.55
C ALA A 68 6.08 35.46 12.94
N TYR A 69 4.90 35.69 13.52
CA TYR A 69 4.76 36.22 14.87
C TYR A 69 5.36 35.27 15.91
N TYR A 70 5.14 33.96 15.75
CA TYR A 70 5.74 32.98 16.65
C TYR A 70 7.28 33.05 16.58
N ASN A 71 7.88 33.12 15.39
CA ASN A 71 9.33 33.17 15.24
C ASN A 71 9.94 34.48 15.74
N LEU A 72 9.28 35.62 15.53
CA LEU A 72 9.66 36.89 16.17
C LEU A 72 9.61 36.79 17.70
N SER A 73 8.64 36.06 18.25
CA SER A 73 8.57 35.83 19.70
C SER A 73 9.74 35.01 20.23
N ILE A 74 10.18 34.00 19.49
CA ILE A 74 11.35 33.18 19.84
C ILE A 74 12.62 34.03 19.74
N LEU A 75 12.77 34.79 18.65
CA LEU A 75 13.92 35.65 18.42
C LEU A 75 14.06 36.75 19.47
N ALA A 76 12.95 37.38 19.87
CA ALA A 76 12.95 38.36 20.96
C ALA A 76 13.40 37.73 22.29
N ARG A 77 12.97 36.50 22.60
CA ARG A 77 13.42 35.76 23.80
C ARG A 77 14.91 35.40 23.75
N GLU A 78 15.43 35.03 22.57
CA GLU A 78 16.87 34.82 22.35
C GLU A 78 17.67 36.13 22.57
N LYS A 79 17.09 37.28 22.22
CA LYS A 79 17.64 38.62 22.51
C LYS A 79 17.37 39.10 23.96
N LEU A 80 16.73 38.28 24.81
CA LEU A 80 16.31 38.61 26.18
C LEU A 80 15.26 39.74 26.28
N ASP A 81 14.57 40.07 25.19
CA ASP A 81 13.42 40.98 25.16
C ASP A 81 12.12 40.19 25.39
N PHE A 82 11.84 39.91 26.66
CA PHE A 82 10.66 39.16 27.05
C PHE A 82 9.35 39.93 26.81
N THR A 83 9.41 41.27 26.84
CA THR A 83 8.24 42.13 26.62
C THR A 83 7.71 42.01 25.20
N HIS A 84 8.54 42.24 24.18
CA HIS A 84 8.12 42.05 22.80
C HIS A 84 7.92 40.57 22.48
N GLY A 85 8.67 39.67 23.13
CA GLY A 85 8.45 38.23 23.04
C GLY A 85 7.02 37.81 23.40
N ASP A 86 6.46 38.34 24.49
CA ASP A 86 5.07 38.05 24.89
C ASP A 86 4.06 38.69 23.93
N GLU A 87 4.30 39.92 23.46
CA GLU A 87 3.45 40.59 22.48
C GLU A 87 3.34 39.82 21.16
N PHE A 88 4.48 39.40 20.60
CA PHE A 88 4.50 38.63 19.36
C PHE A 88 3.87 37.25 19.53
N PHE A 89 4.11 36.58 20.66
CA PHE A 89 3.47 35.30 20.93
C PHE A 89 1.94 35.43 20.99
N ASN A 90 1.44 36.47 21.65
CA ASN A 90 0.00 36.76 21.72
C ASN A 90 -0.58 37.04 20.33
N LYS A 91 0.14 37.78 19.46
CA LYS A 91 -0.28 37.99 18.06
C LYS A 91 -0.31 36.68 17.27
N ALA A 92 0.66 35.79 17.46
CA ALA A 92 0.68 34.48 16.81
C ALA A 92 -0.55 33.65 17.18
N VAL A 93 -0.89 33.62 18.47
CA VAL A 93 -2.06 32.93 19.01
C VAL A 93 -3.38 33.54 18.51
N GLN A 94 -3.47 34.88 18.43
CA GLN A 94 -4.64 35.56 17.89
C GLN A 94 -4.85 35.28 16.39
N THR A 95 -3.76 35.06 15.66
CA THR A 95 -3.81 34.76 14.23
C THR A 95 -4.30 33.33 13.99
N ASP A 96 -3.73 32.35 14.68
CA ASP A 96 -4.15 30.95 14.61
C ASP A 96 -3.78 30.19 15.88
N PHE A 97 -4.73 30.13 16.81
CA PHE A 97 -4.55 29.43 18.10
C PHE A 97 -4.26 27.94 17.89
N GLU A 98 -5.01 27.26 17.02
CA GLU A 98 -4.90 25.80 16.87
C GLU A 98 -3.54 25.41 16.31
N ARG A 99 -3.05 26.14 15.30
CA ARG A 99 -1.75 25.88 14.69
C ARG A 99 -0.62 26.09 15.69
N VAL A 100 -0.62 27.19 16.43
CA VAL A 100 0.41 27.48 17.45
C VAL A 100 0.39 26.45 18.58
N THR A 101 -0.79 26.11 19.11
CA THR A 101 -0.91 25.10 20.17
C THR A 101 -0.48 23.71 19.70
N ARG A 102 -0.90 23.30 18.49
CA ARG A 102 -0.49 22.01 17.90
C ARG A 102 1.02 21.93 17.74
N TYR A 103 1.64 23.00 17.24
CA TYR A 103 3.07 23.06 17.05
C TYR A 103 3.84 22.97 18.37
N ARG A 104 3.44 23.79 19.35
CA ARG A 104 4.06 23.80 20.70
C ARG A 104 3.89 22.46 21.42
N LYS A 105 2.79 21.73 21.20
CA LYS A 105 2.62 20.38 21.77
C LYS A 105 3.65 19.38 21.24
N ILE A 106 4.10 19.54 19.99
CA ILE A 106 5.08 18.63 19.37
C ILE A 106 6.50 18.98 19.83
N TRP A 107 6.82 20.28 19.92
CA TRP A 107 8.20 20.76 20.09
C TRP A 107 8.51 21.33 21.48
N GLY A 108 7.50 21.78 22.22
CA GLY A 108 7.66 22.53 23.47
C GLY A 108 8.34 21.76 24.60
N ASP A 109 8.24 20.43 24.61
CA ASP A 109 8.91 19.59 25.62
C ASP A 109 10.41 19.35 25.31
N ARG A 110 10.82 19.54 24.05
CA ARG A 110 12.20 19.24 23.60
C ARG A 110 13.07 20.49 23.55
N ASN A 111 12.54 21.56 22.98
CA ASN A 111 13.24 22.84 22.87
C ASN A 111 12.20 23.99 22.87
N PRO A 112 12.12 24.78 23.96
CA PRO A 112 11.17 25.88 24.06
C PRO A 112 11.47 27.04 23.10
N LEU A 113 12.68 27.11 22.54
CA LEU A 113 13.14 28.14 21.59
C LEU A 113 13.22 27.60 20.15
N HIS A 114 12.42 26.58 19.81
CA HIS A 114 12.36 26.04 18.46
C HIS A 114 11.53 26.93 17.53
N PHE A 115 12.11 27.38 16.41
CA PHE A 115 11.42 28.16 15.39
C PHE A 115 10.42 27.31 14.58
N MET A 116 9.27 27.89 14.22
CA MET A 116 8.19 27.28 13.43
C MET A 116 8.43 27.47 11.92
N PRO A 117 8.83 26.41 11.17
CA PRO A 117 9.00 26.49 9.72
C PRO A 117 7.68 26.44 8.96
N GLU A 118 7.71 26.91 7.72
CA GLU A 118 6.63 26.76 6.75
C GLU A 118 6.90 25.60 5.79
N HIS A 119 5.83 24.92 5.34
CA HIS A 119 5.94 23.77 4.45
C HIS A 119 5.09 23.95 3.19
N LEU A 120 5.44 23.21 2.14
CA LEU A 120 4.61 23.12 0.94
C LEU A 120 3.29 22.41 1.28
N GLY A 121 2.19 22.94 0.76
CA GLY A 121 0.87 22.35 0.94
C GLY A 121 0.74 21.03 0.17
N THR A 122 -0.17 20.17 0.61
CA THR A 122 -0.43 18.89 -0.09
C THR A 122 -0.91 19.09 -1.53
N GLY A 123 -1.57 20.21 -1.82
CA GLY A 123 -2.00 20.56 -3.18
C GLY A 123 -0.82 20.84 -4.10
N GLU A 124 0.14 21.63 -3.63
CA GLU A 124 1.37 21.96 -4.37
C GLU A 124 2.24 20.73 -4.59
N LEU A 125 2.38 19.88 -3.56
CA LEU A 125 3.08 18.59 -3.68
C LEU A 125 2.42 17.67 -4.70
N LYS A 126 1.08 17.61 -4.73
CA LYS A 126 0.34 16.84 -5.74
C LYS A 126 0.52 17.42 -7.14
N ALA A 127 0.46 18.74 -7.29
CA ALA A 127 0.67 19.40 -8.57
C ALA A 127 2.08 19.12 -9.10
N PHE A 128 3.10 19.24 -8.25
CA PHE A 128 4.47 18.88 -8.58
C PHE A 128 4.62 17.41 -8.95
N ALA A 129 4.06 16.49 -8.16
CA ALA A 129 4.10 15.06 -8.44
C ALA A 129 3.43 14.73 -9.79
N TRP A 130 2.30 15.39 -10.10
CA TRP A 130 1.61 15.23 -11.38
C TRP A 130 2.42 15.79 -12.55
N GLU A 131 3.09 16.92 -12.38
CA GLU A 131 3.97 17.49 -13.39
C GLU A 131 5.17 16.56 -13.68
N VAL A 132 5.80 16.03 -12.63
CA VAL A 132 6.90 15.05 -12.75
C VAL A 132 6.40 13.78 -13.44
N ALA A 133 5.22 13.27 -13.06
CA ALA A 133 4.62 12.11 -13.71
C ALA A 133 4.31 12.36 -15.20
N ARG A 134 3.84 13.57 -15.55
CA ARG A 134 3.56 13.98 -16.93
C ARG A 134 4.82 14.12 -17.77
N LYS A 135 5.90 14.68 -17.19
CA LYS A 135 7.21 14.82 -17.85
C LYS A 135 7.93 13.48 -18.02
N LYS A 136 7.79 12.54 -17.08
CA LYS A 136 8.24 11.14 -17.22
C LYS A 136 7.30 10.30 -18.10
N ARG A 137 6.95 10.82 -19.29
CA ARG A 137 6.13 10.10 -20.28
C ARG A 137 6.94 8.99 -20.96
N GLY A 138 7.20 7.95 -20.17
CA GLY A 138 7.91 6.73 -20.52
C GLY A 138 8.03 5.89 -19.27
N GLY A 139 6.93 5.31 -18.77
CA GLY A 139 7.05 4.29 -17.74
C GLY A 139 5.88 4.07 -16.79
N PHE A 140 4.96 5.01 -16.57
CA PHE A 140 3.93 4.79 -15.54
C PHE A 140 3.00 3.59 -15.87
N MET A 141 2.64 3.49 -17.15
CA MET A 141 1.83 2.38 -17.67
C MET A 141 2.67 1.09 -17.91
N ASN A 142 3.99 1.21 -18.00
CA ASN A 142 4.91 0.09 -18.27
C ASN A 142 5.49 -0.56 -17.00
N GLN A 143 5.64 0.20 -15.90
CA GLN A 143 6.29 -0.28 -14.67
C GLN A 143 5.29 -0.77 -13.61
N TYR A 144 4.11 -0.16 -13.54
CA TYR A 144 3.07 -0.49 -12.56
C TYR A 144 1.70 -0.76 -13.18
N GLY A 145 1.55 -0.61 -14.50
CA GLY A 145 0.28 -0.86 -15.19
C GLY A 145 -0.22 -2.28 -14.95
N LEU A 146 0.66 -3.28 -15.04
CA LEU A 146 0.32 -4.69 -14.83
C LEU A 146 -0.08 -5.01 -13.39
N SER A 147 0.60 -4.45 -12.39
CA SER A 147 0.25 -4.68 -10.97
C SER A 147 -1.05 -3.99 -10.60
N LEU A 148 -1.33 -2.81 -11.15
CA LEU A 148 -2.60 -2.11 -10.96
C LEU A 148 -3.76 -2.85 -11.66
N LEU A 149 -3.53 -3.37 -12.87
CA LEU A 149 -4.51 -4.16 -13.61
C LEU A 149 -4.84 -5.47 -12.87
N LEU A 150 -3.84 -6.13 -12.29
CA LEU A 150 -4.03 -7.31 -11.43
C LEU A 150 -4.81 -6.98 -10.15
N LEU A 151 -4.59 -5.81 -9.55
CA LEU A 151 -5.37 -5.34 -8.39
C LEU A 151 -6.83 -5.01 -8.76
N VAL A 152 -7.06 -4.46 -9.95
CA VAL A 152 -8.41 -4.19 -10.45
C VAL A 152 -9.14 -5.49 -10.80
N VAL A 153 -8.46 -6.46 -11.42
CA VAL A 153 -9.00 -7.81 -11.63
C VAL A 153 -9.29 -8.49 -10.30
N PHE A 154 -8.41 -8.35 -9.30
CA PHE A 154 -8.60 -8.87 -7.94
C PHE A 154 -9.82 -8.23 -7.25
N ALA A 155 -9.96 -6.91 -7.30
CA ALA A 155 -11.12 -6.20 -6.79
C ALA A 155 -12.40 -6.62 -7.54
N GLY A 156 -12.34 -6.79 -8.85
CA GLY A 156 -13.43 -7.30 -9.68
C GLY A 156 -13.86 -8.71 -9.27
N ILE A 157 -12.92 -9.63 -9.06
CA ILE A 157 -13.22 -11.00 -8.60
C ILE A 157 -13.84 -11.00 -7.20
N LEU A 158 -13.36 -10.16 -6.28
CA LEU A 158 -13.95 -10.03 -4.94
C LEU A 158 -15.35 -9.43 -4.97
N LEU A 159 -15.59 -8.43 -5.82
CA LEU A 159 -16.92 -7.82 -6.00
C LEU A 159 -17.90 -8.79 -6.67
N LEU A 160 -17.45 -9.58 -7.64
CA LEU A 160 -18.22 -10.67 -8.24
C LEU A 160 -18.49 -11.82 -7.24
N ARG A 161 -17.75 -11.87 -6.13
CA ARG A 161 -17.92 -12.86 -5.07
C ARG A 161 -18.95 -12.43 -4.01
N LYS A 162 -19.62 -11.28 -4.16
CA LYS A 162 -20.71 -10.87 -3.26
C LYS A 162 -21.84 -11.91 -3.20
N ASP A 163 -21.94 -12.78 -4.20
CA ASP A 163 -22.89 -13.89 -4.27
C ASP A 163 -22.30 -15.28 -3.96
N ALA A 164 -21.04 -15.41 -3.51
CA ALA A 164 -20.53 -16.70 -3.00
C ALA A 164 -21.02 -17.01 -1.57
N GLY A 165 -22.19 -16.50 -1.23
CA GLY A 165 -23.00 -16.92 -0.09
C GLY A 165 -23.88 -18.10 -0.49
N SER A 166 -23.29 -19.29 -0.51
CA SER A 166 -23.83 -20.47 0.15
C SER A 166 -23.11 -21.71 -0.38
N ASP A 167 -22.52 -22.50 0.51
CA ASP A 167 -22.07 -23.87 0.26
C ASP A 167 -23.26 -24.83 -0.04
N ALA A 168 -24.35 -24.29 -0.60
CA ALA A 168 -25.60 -24.98 -0.90
C ALA A 168 -25.54 -25.51 -2.34
N GLU A 169 -25.29 -26.81 -2.46
CA GLU A 169 -25.33 -27.50 -3.75
C GLU A 169 -26.64 -28.25 -3.91
N ARG A 170 -27.09 -28.40 -5.16
CA ARG A 170 -28.26 -29.21 -5.49
C ARG A 170 -27.84 -30.67 -5.58
N CYS A 171 -28.47 -31.54 -4.79
CA CYS A 171 -28.17 -32.96 -4.79
C CYS A 171 -28.47 -33.57 -6.18
N PRO A 172 -27.53 -34.29 -6.82
CA PRO A 172 -27.75 -34.89 -8.13
C PRO A 172 -28.77 -36.05 -8.11
N LYS A 173 -29.02 -36.65 -6.94
CA LYS A 173 -29.97 -37.76 -6.78
C LYS A 173 -31.41 -37.28 -6.53
N CYS A 174 -31.61 -36.38 -5.56
CA CYS A 174 -32.95 -35.95 -5.15
C CYS A 174 -33.30 -34.51 -5.52
N GLY A 175 -32.35 -33.71 -6.04
CA GLY A 175 -32.59 -32.31 -6.38
C GLY A 175 -32.69 -31.36 -5.18
N ASN A 176 -32.61 -31.85 -3.93
CA ASN A 176 -32.67 -30.99 -2.74
C ASN A 176 -31.39 -30.15 -2.61
N LEU A 177 -31.57 -28.89 -2.21
CA LEU A 177 -30.47 -28.01 -1.82
C LEU A 177 -29.93 -28.45 -0.46
N PHE A 178 -28.63 -28.74 -0.37
CA PHE A 178 -27.99 -29.12 0.89
C PHE A 178 -26.68 -28.35 1.06
N CYS A 179 -26.38 -27.97 2.32
CA CYS A 179 -25.15 -27.26 2.65
C CYS A 179 -24.02 -28.23 3.01
N ILE A 180 -22.91 -28.15 2.27
CA ILE A 180 -21.69 -28.95 2.48
C ILE A 180 -21.09 -28.67 3.86
N GLY A 181 -21.09 -27.41 4.30
CA GLY A 181 -20.52 -27.00 5.59
C GLY A 181 -21.36 -27.42 6.81
N CYS A 182 -22.67 -27.64 6.64
CA CYS A 182 -23.57 -28.01 7.73
C CYS A 182 -23.58 -29.52 8.03
N GLN A 183 -23.35 -30.38 7.02
CA GLN A 183 -23.41 -31.85 7.16
C GLN A 183 -22.03 -32.49 7.45
N LYS A 184 -21.27 -31.92 8.40
CA LYS A 184 -19.83 -32.19 8.75
C LYS A 184 -19.37 -33.65 8.91
N ARG A 185 -20.25 -34.67 8.86
CA ARG A 185 -19.88 -36.08 8.99
C ARG A 185 -20.49 -36.89 7.84
N ASN A 186 -19.58 -37.48 7.05
CA ASN A 186 -19.77 -38.44 5.96
C ASN A 186 -19.85 -37.82 4.56
N PHE A 187 -18.67 -37.50 4.02
CA PHE A 187 -18.51 -37.06 2.64
C PHE A 187 -18.05 -38.24 1.76
N TRP A 188 -19.02 -38.92 1.15
CA TRP A 188 -18.79 -39.71 -0.06
C TRP A 188 -19.80 -39.20 -1.11
N GLY A 189 -19.31 -38.42 -2.08
CA GLY A 189 -19.94 -38.33 -3.39
C GLY A 189 -20.83 -37.13 -3.74
N GLY A 190 -20.81 -36.00 -3.02
CA GLY A 190 -21.60 -34.82 -3.44
C GLY A 190 -23.12 -35.04 -3.44
N VAL A 191 -23.59 -35.97 -2.61
CA VAL A 191 -24.99 -36.34 -2.43
C VAL A 191 -25.40 -35.96 -1.00
N CYS A 192 -26.66 -35.54 -0.78
CA CYS A 192 -27.11 -35.16 0.57
C CYS A 192 -27.09 -36.36 1.54
N ILE A 193 -27.03 -36.09 2.84
CA ILE A 193 -26.94 -37.15 3.87
C ILE A 193 -28.07 -38.19 3.80
N ASP A 194 -29.28 -37.79 3.42
CA ASP A 194 -30.42 -38.70 3.29
C ASP A 194 -30.25 -39.65 2.11
N CYS A 195 -29.81 -39.11 0.97
CA CYS A 195 -29.46 -39.92 -0.20
C CYS A 195 -28.26 -40.83 0.08
N PHE A 196 -27.28 -40.37 0.84
CA PHE A 196 -26.15 -41.18 1.27
C PHE A 196 -26.58 -42.34 2.18
N ARG A 197 -27.48 -42.09 3.14
CA ARG A 197 -28.07 -43.15 3.97
C ARG A 197 -28.86 -44.16 3.14
N SER A 198 -29.62 -43.71 2.14
CA SER A 198 -30.33 -44.62 1.22
C SER A 198 -29.39 -45.50 0.38
N LEU A 199 -28.15 -45.03 0.11
CA LEU A 199 -27.11 -45.81 -0.58
C LEU A 199 -26.47 -46.89 0.31
N ILE A 200 -26.55 -46.71 1.63
CA ILE A 200 -26.03 -47.66 2.62
C ILE A 200 -27.13 -48.62 3.09
N ALA A 201 -28.40 -48.20 3.05
CA ALA A 201 -29.56 -49.03 3.33
C ALA A 201 -29.67 -50.16 2.27
N PHE A 202 -29.86 -51.38 2.75
CA PHE A 202 -29.67 -52.66 2.03
C PHE A 202 -30.81 -53.03 1.04
N GLU A 203 -31.51 -52.06 0.43
CA GLU A 203 -32.81 -52.35 -0.23
C GLU A 203 -32.86 -52.08 -1.75
N SER A 204 -31.78 -52.28 -2.51
CA SER A 204 -31.84 -52.23 -3.99
C SER A 204 -31.03 -53.33 -4.68
N ASN A 205 -31.41 -53.63 -5.93
CA ASN A 205 -30.78 -54.62 -6.80
C ASN A 205 -29.24 -54.43 -6.86
N PRO A 206 -28.42 -55.50 -6.68
CA PRO A 206 -26.96 -55.39 -6.65
C PRO A 206 -26.33 -54.73 -7.89
N SER A 207 -26.91 -54.94 -9.07
CA SER A 207 -26.41 -54.41 -10.36
C SER A 207 -26.51 -52.88 -10.44
N GLU A 208 -27.66 -52.31 -10.08
CA GLU A 208 -27.89 -50.86 -10.07
C GLU A 208 -26.95 -50.14 -9.07
N ARG A 209 -26.67 -50.79 -7.94
CA ARG A 209 -25.73 -50.25 -6.94
C ARG A 209 -24.31 -50.15 -7.50
N VAL A 210 -23.83 -51.21 -8.17
CA VAL A 210 -22.49 -51.21 -8.78
C VAL A 210 -22.38 -50.13 -9.84
N GLU A 211 -23.42 -49.97 -10.67
CA GLU A 211 -23.44 -48.92 -11.71
C GLU A 211 -23.39 -47.51 -11.11
N GLN A 212 -24.17 -47.23 -10.07
CA GLN A 212 -24.14 -45.93 -9.39
C GLN A 212 -22.77 -45.64 -8.73
N ILE A 213 -22.16 -46.65 -8.09
CA ILE A 213 -20.82 -46.52 -7.51
C ILE A 213 -19.80 -46.20 -8.62
N LEU A 214 -19.84 -46.92 -9.74
CA LEU A 214 -18.95 -46.69 -10.87
C LEU A 214 -19.14 -45.29 -11.48
N ASN A 215 -20.39 -44.83 -11.62
CA ASN A 215 -20.68 -43.48 -12.13
C ASN A 215 -20.13 -42.39 -11.20
N SER A 216 -20.31 -42.54 -9.88
CA SER A 216 -19.75 -41.61 -8.90
C SER A 216 -18.22 -41.62 -8.91
N TYR A 217 -17.60 -42.79 -9.05
CA TYR A 217 -16.15 -42.96 -9.15
C TYR A 217 -15.60 -42.31 -10.42
N ASN A 218 -16.24 -42.53 -11.58
CA ASN A 218 -15.86 -41.95 -12.86
C ASN A 218 -15.97 -40.42 -12.84
N TYR A 219 -17.05 -39.89 -12.26
CA TYR A 219 -17.21 -38.44 -12.06
C TYR A 219 -16.08 -37.86 -11.20
N GLN A 220 -15.77 -38.50 -10.06
CA GLN A 220 -14.68 -38.05 -9.19
C GLN A 220 -13.31 -38.16 -9.88
N LYS A 221 -13.05 -39.24 -10.63
CA LYS A 221 -11.82 -39.43 -11.39
C LYS A 221 -11.63 -38.31 -12.41
N LYS A 222 -12.69 -37.95 -13.14
CA LYS A 222 -12.69 -36.84 -14.11
C LYS A 222 -12.43 -35.50 -13.40
N ARG A 223 -13.13 -35.22 -12.29
CA ARG A 223 -12.95 -34.00 -11.50
C ARG A 223 -11.53 -33.86 -10.93
N ARG A 224 -10.97 -34.94 -10.35
CA ARG A 224 -9.58 -34.97 -9.87
C ARG A 224 -8.58 -34.74 -11.01
N GLY A 225 -8.84 -35.31 -12.18
CA GLY A 225 -8.06 -35.08 -13.39
C GLY A 225 -8.02 -33.59 -13.76
N ILE A 226 -9.19 -32.95 -13.81
CA ILE A 226 -9.32 -31.51 -14.11
C ILE A 226 -8.58 -30.65 -13.07
N LEU A 227 -8.80 -30.90 -11.77
CA LEU A 227 -8.12 -30.16 -10.70
C LEU A 227 -6.59 -30.31 -10.77
N THR A 228 -6.11 -31.52 -11.07
CA THR A 228 -4.68 -31.80 -11.19
C THR A 228 -4.06 -31.10 -12.40
N LEU A 229 -4.75 -31.14 -13.55
CA LEU A 229 -4.32 -30.46 -14.77
C LEU A 229 -4.22 -28.95 -14.56
N ILE A 230 -5.26 -28.35 -13.97
CA ILE A 230 -5.32 -26.90 -13.76
C ILE A 230 -4.31 -26.44 -12.71
N SER A 231 -4.11 -27.21 -11.64
CA SER A 231 -3.04 -26.96 -10.67
C SER A 231 -1.63 -27.04 -11.25
N PHE A 232 -1.43 -27.83 -12.29
CA PHE A 232 -0.14 -27.91 -12.99
C PHE A 232 0.06 -26.72 -13.94
N LEU A 233 -0.99 -26.27 -14.63
CA LEU A 233 -0.90 -25.12 -15.52
C LEU A 233 -0.75 -23.79 -14.75
N PHE A 234 -1.47 -23.63 -13.65
CA PHE A 234 -1.50 -22.40 -12.89
C PHE A 234 -1.48 -22.68 -11.37
N PRO A 235 -0.45 -22.23 -10.64
CA PRO A 235 -0.41 -22.42 -9.19
C PRO A 235 -1.60 -21.70 -8.55
N GLY A 236 -2.34 -22.43 -7.71
CA GLY A 236 -3.57 -21.93 -7.11
C GLY A 236 -4.85 -22.19 -7.91
N GLY A 237 -4.77 -22.53 -9.21
CA GLY A 237 -5.95 -22.76 -10.04
C GLY A 237 -6.85 -23.91 -9.55
N GLY A 238 -6.27 -25.06 -9.21
CA GLY A 238 -7.05 -26.17 -8.63
C GLY A 238 -7.59 -25.88 -7.22
N LEU A 239 -7.01 -24.93 -6.47
CA LEU A 239 -7.57 -24.49 -5.20
C LEU A 239 -8.79 -23.59 -5.39
N ILE A 240 -8.76 -22.73 -6.41
CA ILE A 240 -9.90 -21.89 -6.79
C ILE A 240 -11.09 -22.78 -7.15
N LEU A 241 -10.88 -23.78 -8.03
CA LEU A 241 -11.93 -24.71 -8.45
C LEU A 241 -12.35 -25.70 -7.34
N GLY A 242 -11.46 -26.01 -6.41
CA GLY A 242 -11.76 -26.82 -5.23
C GLY A 242 -12.41 -26.03 -4.08
N GLY A 243 -12.89 -24.80 -4.31
CA GLY A 243 -13.62 -23.99 -3.32
C GLY A 243 -12.73 -23.18 -2.37
N ARG A 244 -11.40 -23.34 -2.39
CA ARG A 244 -10.44 -22.57 -1.58
C ARG A 244 -9.90 -21.37 -2.33
N VAL A 245 -10.82 -20.49 -2.74
CA VAL A 245 -10.57 -19.34 -3.60
C VAL A 245 -9.47 -18.41 -3.07
N LEU A 246 -9.52 -18.00 -1.79
CA LEU A 246 -8.54 -17.06 -1.23
C LEU A 246 -7.09 -17.58 -1.33
N LEU A 247 -6.86 -18.84 -0.95
CA LEU A 247 -5.52 -19.42 -0.96
C LEU A 247 -5.04 -19.68 -2.40
N GLY A 248 -5.96 -20.04 -3.29
CA GLY A 248 -5.69 -20.14 -4.71
C GLY A 248 -5.30 -18.80 -5.34
N ILE A 249 -6.01 -17.72 -5.02
CA ILE A 249 -5.71 -16.37 -5.51
C ILE A 249 -4.37 -15.88 -4.96
N ILE A 250 -4.10 -16.03 -3.66
CA ILE A 250 -2.83 -15.60 -3.05
C ILE A 250 -1.64 -16.32 -3.72
N SER A 251 -1.73 -17.64 -3.88
CA SER A 251 -0.65 -18.41 -4.52
C SER A 251 -0.47 -18.05 -6.00
N GLY A 252 -1.56 -17.84 -6.74
CA GLY A 252 -1.48 -17.38 -8.13
C GLY A 252 -0.91 -15.96 -8.27
N TYR A 253 -1.32 -15.03 -7.40
CA TYR A 253 -0.84 -13.65 -7.39
C TYR A 253 0.66 -13.59 -7.07
N LEU A 254 1.12 -14.26 -6.01
CA LEU A 254 2.53 -14.25 -5.62
C LEU A 254 3.41 -14.85 -6.73
N PHE A 255 2.94 -15.89 -7.40
CA PHE A 255 3.63 -16.48 -8.54
C PHE A 255 3.73 -15.52 -9.73
N LEU A 256 2.61 -14.93 -10.14
CA LEU A 256 2.58 -13.97 -11.26
C LEU A 256 3.40 -12.72 -10.95
N PHE A 257 3.31 -12.19 -9.73
CA PHE A 257 4.10 -11.07 -9.27
C PHE A 257 5.60 -11.37 -9.39
N ALA A 258 6.05 -12.52 -8.89
CA ALA A 258 7.44 -12.94 -9.00
C ALA A 258 7.92 -13.08 -10.46
N LEU A 259 7.07 -13.62 -11.35
CA LEU A 259 7.39 -13.68 -12.79
C LEU A 259 7.49 -12.30 -13.43
N THR A 260 6.55 -11.40 -13.13
CA THR A 260 6.57 -10.04 -13.65
C THR A 260 7.78 -9.26 -13.15
N LEU A 261 8.16 -9.45 -11.87
CA LEU A 261 9.33 -8.83 -11.28
C LEU A 261 10.62 -9.35 -11.91
N ALA A 262 10.71 -10.67 -12.16
CA ALA A 262 11.85 -11.25 -12.88
C ALA A 262 11.98 -10.69 -14.30
N PHE A 263 10.86 -10.57 -15.01
CA PHE A 263 10.84 -10.00 -16.36
C PHE A 263 11.23 -8.52 -16.35
N ALA A 264 10.63 -7.72 -15.45
CA ALA A 264 10.91 -6.30 -15.32
C ALA A 264 12.38 -6.05 -14.94
N ALA A 265 12.93 -6.81 -13.99
CA ALA A 265 14.34 -6.74 -13.58
C ALA A 265 15.33 -7.17 -14.67
N SER A 266 14.86 -7.82 -15.73
CA SER A 266 15.72 -8.16 -16.87
C SER A 266 15.74 -7.06 -17.94
N TRP A 267 14.77 -6.14 -17.93
CA TRP A 267 14.59 -5.12 -18.96
C TRP A 267 14.81 -3.69 -18.46
N TYR A 268 14.63 -3.44 -17.16
CA TYR A 268 14.72 -2.11 -16.57
C TYR A 268 15.86 -2.03 -15.56
N ASP A 269 16.67 -0.99 -15.68
CA ASP A 269 17.61 -0.61 -14.63
C ASP A 269 16.84 0.12 -13.53
N PHE A 270 16.73 -0.52 -12.37
CA PHE A 270 16.04 0.06 -11.22
C PHE A 270 16.87 1.12 -10.48
N HIS A 271 18.06 1.47 -10.99
CA HIS A 271 19.01 2.36 -10.30
C HIS A 271 19.26 1.89 -8.86
N LEU A 272 19.35 0.57 -8.67
CA LEU A 272 19.74 -0.06 -7.41
C LEU A 272 21.26 -0.15 -7.41
N ASP A 273 21.92 0.70 -6.61
CA ASP A 273 23.37 0.69 -6.47
C ASP A 273 23.85 -0.61 -5.79
N TRP A 274 24.79 -1.29 -6.47
CA TRP A 274 25.55 -2.52 -6.11
C TRP A 274 24.75 -3.73 -5.57
N PRO A 275 24.79 -4.93 -6.21
CA PRO A 275 25.61 -5.40 -7.33
C PRO A 275 24.78 -5.53 -8.62
N GLY A 276 24.25 -4.40 -9.12
CA GLY A 276 23.34 -4.38 -10.27
C GLY A 276 21.96 -4.95 -9.96
N HIS A 277 21.05 -4.98 -10.94
CA HIS A 277 19.65 -5.43 -10.77
C HIS A 277 19.42 -6.90 -11.19
N THR A 278 20.44 -7.59 -11.71
CA THR A 278 20.34 -8.97 -12.22
C THR A 278 20.05 -10.01 -11.14
N TRP A 279 20.55 -9.82 -9.91
CA TRP A 279 20.26 -10.70 -8.78
C TRP A 279 18.77 -10.72 -8.44
N LEU A 280 18.06 -9.61 -8.66
CA LEU A 280 16.63 -9.49 -8.39
C LEU A 280 15.84 -10.40 -9.35
N SER A 281 16.29 -10.54 -10.60
CA SER A 281 15.67 -11.47 -11.56
C SER A 281 15.83 -12.92 -11.11
N TRP A 282 17.05 -13.33 -10.76
CA TRP A 282 17.33 -14.69 -10.27
C TRP A 282 16.59 -15.03 -8.97
N LEU A 283 16.59 -14.09 -8.02
CA LEU A 283 15.87 -14.26 -6.76
C LEU A 283 14.35 -14.38 -7.01
N SER A 284 13.80 -13.55 -7.89
CA SER A 284 12.37 -13.57 -8.22
C SER A 284 11.98 -14.88 -8.91
N LEU A 285 12.79 -15.40 -9.84
CA LEU A 285 12.58 -16.71 -10.47
C LEU A 285 12.64 -17.84 -9.44
N PHE A 286 13.60 -17.80 -8.52
CA PHE A 286 13.70 -18.78 -7.44
C PHE A 286 12.46 -18.76 -6.55
N CYS A 287 11.99 -17.57 -6.16
CA CYS A 287 10.75 -17.41 -5.42
C CYS A 287 9.54 -17.95 -6.20
N ALA A 288 9.42 -17.67 -7.51
CA ALA A 288 8.35 -18.19 -8.34
C ALA A 288 8.33 -19.72 -8.37
N ILE A 289 9.49 -20.37 -8.52
CA ILE A 289 9.62 -21.83 -8.50
C ILE A 289 9.19 -22.40 -7.14
N LEU A 290 9.65 -21.79 -6.03
CA LEU A 290 9.27 -22.24 -4.68
C LEU A 290 7.76 -22.11 -4.44
N ILE A 291 7.15 -20.99 -4.83
CA ILE A 291 5.70 -20.77 -4.71
C ILE A 291 4.94 -21.79 -5.55
N TYR A 292 5.39 -22.05 -6.78
CA TYR A 292 4.77 -23.05 -7.66
C TYR A 292 4.82 -24.45 -7.05
N ILE A 293 6.00 -24.90 -6.61
CA ILE A 293 6.18 -26.22 -5.99
C ILE A 293 5.35 -26.33 -4.70
N ALA A 294 5.38 -25.32 -3.83
CA ALA A 294 4.61 -25.31 -2.60
C ALA A 294 3.10 -25.39 -2.86
N SER A 295 2.59 -24.59 -3.81
CA SER A 295 1.18 -24.60 -4.22
C SER A 295 0.78 -25.95 -4.82
N LEU A 296 1.63 -26.54 -5.67
CA LEU A 296 1.38 -27.83 -6.30
C LEU A 296 1.37 -28.98 -5.28
N LEU A 297 2.34 -29.02 -4.37
CA LEU A 297 2.42 -30.03 -3.31
C LEU A 297 1.22 -29.91 -2.35
N TYR A 298 0.86 -28.69 -1.95
CA TYR A 298 -0.30 -28.45 -1.11
C TYR A 298 -1.59 -28.94 -1.78
N THR A 299 -1.77 -28.61 -3.05
CA THR A 299 -2.98 -28.98 -3.80
C THR A 299 -3.05 -30.48 -4.07
N ARG A 300 -1.93 -31.13 -4.45
CA ARG A 300 -1.88 -32.59 -4.66
C ARG A 300 -2.21 -33.36 -3.38
N ARG A 301 -1.64 -32.98 -2.23
CA ARG A 301 -1.94 -33.61 -0.93
C ARG A 301 -3.43 -33.53 -0.59
N ARG A 302 -4.08 -32.43 -0.95
CA ARG A 302 -5.53 -32.21 -0.74
C ARG A 302 -6.39 -33.06 -1.67
N ILE A 303 -6.04 -33.12 -2.95
CA ILE A 303 -6.73 -33.95 -3.95
C ILE A 303 -6.66 -35.43 -3.56
N GLN A 304 -5.50 -35.91 -3.11
CA GLN A 304 -5.32 -37.29 -2.62
C GLN A 304 -6.22 -37.61 -1.41
N LYS A 305 -6.40 -36.65 -0.50
CA LYS A 305 -7.28 -36.79 0.67
C LYS A 305 -8.77 -36.57 0.36
N GLY A 306 -9.12 -36.21 -0.87
CA GLY A 306 -10.50 -35.90 -1.26
C GLY A 306 -11.05 -34.63 -0.62
N TRP A 307 -10.19 -33.68 -0.25
CA TRP A 307 -10.55 -32.44 0.45
C TRP A 307 -10.89 -31.27 -0.49
N LEU A 308 -10.86 -31.49 -1.81
CA LEU A 308 -11.18 -30.56 -2.89
C LEU A 308 -12.05 -31.30 -3.91
#